data_AF-A0AAW1XP18-F1
#
_entry.id   AF-A0AAW1XP18-F1
#
_cell.length_a   1.000
_cell.length_b   1.000
_cell.length_c   1.000
_cell.angle_alpha   90.00
_cell.angle_beta   90.00
_cell.angle_gamma   90.00
#
_symmetry.space_group_name_H-M   'P 1'
#
loop_
_entity.id
_entity.type
_entity.pdbx_description
1 polymer ?
#
loop_
_entity_poly.entity_id
_entity_poly.type
_entity_poly.pdbx_seq_one_letter_code
_entity_poly.pdbx_strand_id
1 'polypeptide(L)'
;MIESFEGGMQSIRMNYCLPCPQPEEIMGFIPHSDAVARSHHPPEVNEMEGLQVKKDGIWPVSSLITEQTPAAYTRIGVQEFFKAFFARKLQGKSYLDDLRI
;
A
#
# COMPACT_ATOMS: atom_id res chain seq x y z
N MET A 1 -7.16 -15.82 8.85
CA MET A 1 -6.61 -14.56 8.27
C MET A 1 -5.95 -13.68 9.33
N ILE A 2 -6.54 -13.48 10.52
CA ILE A 2 -5.94 -12.66 11.59
C ILE A 2 -4.66 -13.31 12.16
N GLU A 3 -4.64 -14.64 12.29
CA GLU A 3 -3.47 -15.42 12.75
C GLU A 3 -2.20 -15.19 11.93
N SER A 4 -2.33 -14.83 10.65
CA SER A 4 -1.18 -14.58 9.77
C SER A 4 -0.42 -13.28 10.09
N PHE A 5 -0.95 -12.44 10.98
CA PHE A 5 -0.37 -11.14 11.36
C PHE A 5 -0.11 -11.02 12.87
N GLU A 6 -0.23 -12.11 13.61
CA GLU A 6 0.05 -12.14 15.05
C GLU A 6 1.52 -11.78 15.33
N GLY A 7 1.77 -10.90 16.30
CA GLY A 7 3.10 -10.35 16.58
C GLY A 7 3.64 -9.38 15.51
N GLY A 8 2.82 -9.02 14.52
CA GLY A 8 3.18 -8.05 13.48
C GLY A 8 3.27 -6.61 13.99
N MET A 9 3.89 -5.74 13.17
CA MET A 9 4.02 -4.31 13.49
C MET A 9 2.73 -3.56 13.15
N GLN A 10 2.17 -2.86 14.15
CA GLN A 10 1.07 -1.91 13.94
C GLN A 10 1.61 -0.47 14.10
N SER A 11 1.22 0.41 13.19
CA SER A 11 1.55 1.83 13.25
C SER A 11 0.32 2.68 12.95
N ILE A 12 0.30 3.89 13.51
CA ILE A 12 -0.75 4.88 13.27
C ILE A 12 -0.12 6.08 12.58
N ARG A 13 -0.74 6.52 11.48
CA ARG A 13 -0.35 7.73 10.76
C ARG A 13 -1.51 8.73 10.82
N MET A 14 -1.27 9.86 11.48
CA MET A 14 -2.21 10.98 11.53
C MET A 14 -1.80 12.01 10.49
N ASN A 15 -2.74 12.44 9.66
CA ASN A 15 -2.53 13.49 8.67
C ASN A 15 -3.45 14.67 8.99
N TYR A 16 -2.93 15.89 8.87
CA TYR A 16 -3.71 17.11 9.04
C TYR A 16 -3.65 17.92 7.75
N CYS A 17 -4.77 17.96 7.03
CA CYS A 17 -4.89 18.67 5.76
C CYS A 17 -5.39 20.09 6.02
N LEU A 18 -4.56 21.09 5.72
CA LEU A 18 -4.95 22.49 5.80
C LEU A 18 -5.85 22.88 4.61
N PRO A 19 -6.82 23.79 4.79
CA PRO A 19 -7.58 24.36 3.69
C PRO A 19 -6.64 25.00 2.65
N CYS A 20 -6.87 24.71 1.37
CA CYS A 20 -6.13 25.31 0.27
C CYS A 20 -7.06 26.18 -0.57
N PRO A 21 -6.66 27.41 -0.96
CA PRO A 21 -7.45 28.26 -1.85
C PRO A 21 -7.62 27.73 -3.27
N GLN A 22 -6.70 26.87 -3.73
CA GLN A 22 -6.66 26.29 -5.08
C GLN A 22 -6.41 24.77 -4.99
N PRO A 23 -7.37 23.99 -4.47
CA PRO A 23 -7.20 22.56 -4.22
C PRO A 23 -7.03 21.75 -5.52
N GLU A 24 -7.42 22.28 -6.68
CA GLU A 24 -7.28 21.64 -7.99
C GLU A 24 -5.84 21.70 -8.52
N GLU A 25 -5.03 22.61 -7.98
CA GLU A 25 -3.65 22.85 -8.41
C GLU A 25 -2.62 22.11 -7.54
N ILE A 26 -3.06 21.56 -6.41
CA ILE A 26 -2.19 20.89 -5.46
C ILE A 26 -2.69 19.50 -5.11
N MET A 27 -1.78 18.70 -4.57
CA MET A 27 -2.04 17.33 -4.18
C MET A 27 -1.65 17.18 -2.71
N GLY A 28 -2.65 17.01 -1.84
CA GLY A 28 -2.43 16.87 -0.40
C GLY A 28 -1.63 15.62 -0.03
N PHE A 29 -1.86 14.53 -0.77
CA PHE A 29 -1.04 13.33 -0.66
C PHE A 29 -0.71 12.75 -2.02
N ILE A 30 0.57 12.42 -2.22
CA ILE A 30 1.04 11.82 -3.46
C ILE A 30 0.39 10.42 -3.62
N PRO A 31 -0.14 10.07 -4.80
CA PRO A 31 -0.58 8.73 -5.12
C PRO A 31 0.48 7.70 -4.74
N HIS A 32 0.10 6.76 -3.89
CA HIS A 32 0.97 5.71 -3.40
C HIS A 32 0.15 4.45 -3.14
N SER A 33 0.85 3.33 -3.03
CA SER A 33 0.31 2.11 -2.44
C SER A 33 0.89 1.96 -1.05
N ASP A 34 0.04 1.64 -0.08
CA ASP A 34 0.45 1.36 1.28
C ASP A 34 1.38 0.13 1.32
N ALA A 35 2.56 0.29 1.91
CA ALA A 35 3.53 -0.79 2.13
C ALA A 35 3.20 -1.59 3.40
N VAL A 36 1.93 -1.91 3.60
CA VAL A 36 1.44 -2.70 4.73
C VAL A 36 0.45 -3.75 4.26
N ALA A 37 0.36 -4.86 4.99
CA ALA A 37 -0.56 -5.94 4.63
C ALA A 37 -2.03 -5.56 4.84
N ARG A 38 -2.32 -4.69 5.81
CA ARG A 38 -3.65 -4.17 6.07
C ARG A 38 -3.56 -2.74 6.60
N SER A 39 -4.25 -1.83 5.92
CA SER A 39 -4.47 -0.46 6.37
C SER A 39 -5.93 -0.32 6.78
N HIS A 40 -6.19 0.18 7.99
CA HIS A 40 -7.54 0.58 8.39
C HIS A 40 -7.60 2.10 8.32
N HIS A 41 -8.46 2.63 7.44
CA HIS A 41 -8.74 4.05 7.40
C HIS A 41 -9.90 4.34 8.36
N PRO A 42 -9.65 5.00 9.52
CA PRO A 42 -10.73 5.45 10.37
C PRO A 42 -11.56 6.52 9.63
N PRO A 43 -12.82 6.73 10.04
CA PRO A 43 -13.63 7.83 9.51
C PRO A 43 -12.86 9.15 9.61
N GLU A 44 -12.93 9.97 8.55
CA GLU A 44 -12.40 11.33 8.61
C GLU A 44 -13.07 12.06 9.78
N VAL A 45 -12.26 12.59 10.69
CA VAL A 45 -12.71 13.17 11.96
C VAL A 45 -13.51 14.47 11.77
N ASN A 46 -13.58 14.99 10.54
CA ASN A 46 -14.12 16.30 10.21
C ASN A 46 -15.02 16.30 8.94
N GLU A 47 -15.61 15.17 8.56
CA GLU A 47 -16.56 15.07 7.42
C GLU A 47 -15.99 15.59 6.07
N MET A 48 -14.68 15.48 5.84
CA MET A 48 -13.99 16.28 4.82
C MET A 48 -13.96 15.77 3.37
N GLU A 49 -14.22 14.53 2.98
CA GLU A 49 -13.98 14.06 1.59
C GLU A 49 -12.60 14.41 0.99
N GLY A 50 -11.57 13.60 1.25
CA GLY A 50 -10.25 13.74 0.60
C GLY A 50 -9.67 12.46 0.01
N LEU A 51 -10.15 11.28 0.43
CA LEU A 51 -9.57 10.00 0.05
C LEU A 51 -10.02 9.54 -1.35
N GLN A 52 -9.06 9.38 -2.27
CA GLN A 52 -9.29 8.80 -3.60
C GLN A 52 -8.53 7.48 -3.75
N VAL A 53 -9.22 6.43 -4.17
CA VAL A 53 -8.63 5.09 -4.37
C VAL A 53 -8.64 4.73 -5.85
N LYS A 54 -7.47 4.47 -6.41
CA LYS A 54 -7.35 3.86 -7.75
C LYS A 54 -7.72 2.39 -7.65
N LYS A 55 -8.76 1.97 -8.36
CA LYS A 55 -9.30 0.60 -8.29
C LYS A 55 -8.99 -0.18 -9.57
N ASP A 56 -7.98 -1.04 -9.51
CA ASP A 56 -7.69 -2.12 -10.48
C ASP A 56 -6.78 -3.18 -9.82
N GLY A 57 -7.10 -4.49 -9.94
CA GLY A 57 -6.24 -5.61 -9.51
C GLY A 57 -6.65 -6.35 -8.24
N ILE A 58 -6.60 -7.69 -8.29
CA ILE A 58 -6.88 -8.63 -7.18
C ILE A 58 -5.54 -9.02 -6.52
N TRP A 59 -5.48 -8.99 -5.19
CA TRP A 59 -4.30 -9.37 -4.41
C TRP A 59 -4.29 -10.88 -4.10
N PRO A 60 -3.22 -11.64 -4.42
CA PRO A 60 -3.17 -13.06 -4.09
C PRO A 60 -2.86 -13.30 -2.62
N VAL A 61 -3.73 -14.04 -1.94
CA VAL A 61 -3.47 -14.73 -0.67
C VAL A 61 -2.86 -16.09 -1.03
N SER A 62 -2.08 -16.74 -0.16
CA SER A 62 -1.49 -18.06 -0.45
C SER A 62 -2.52 -19.14 -0.85
N SER A 63 -3.77 -19.02 -0.38
CA SER A 63 -4.90 -19.85 -0.81
C SER A 63 -5.39 -19.58 -2.25
N LEU A 64 -4.88 -18.53 -2.89
CA LEU A 64 -5.18 -18.16 -4.28
C LEU A 64 -4.11 -18.65 -5.26
N ILE A 65 -3.06 -19.35 -4.80
CA ILE A 65 -2.09 -19.99 -5.69
C ILE A 65 -2.62 -21.41 -5.98
N THR A 66 -3.03 -21.65 -7.21
CA THR A 66 -3.46 -22.97 -7.71
C THR A 66 -2.81 -23.27 -9.06
N GLU A 67 -3.07 -24.44 -9.64
CA GLU A 67 -2.63 -24.72 -11.02
C GLU A 67 -3.22 -23.73 -12.04
N GLN A 68 -4.43 -23.23 -11.77
CA GLN A 68 -5.11 -22.25 -12.61
C GLN A 68 -4.64 -20.82 -12.34
N THR A 69 -4.10 -20.54 -11.15
CA THR A 69 -3.57 -19.24 -10.75
C THR A 69 -2.17 -19.38 -10.17
N PRO A 70 -1.14 -19.51 -11.02
CA PRO A 70 0.24 -19.69 -10.57
C PRO A 70 0.76 -18.46 -9.82
N ALA A 71 1.83 -18.66 -9.05
CA ALA A 71 2.47 -17.58 -8.31
C ALA A 71 2.97 -16.48 -9.26
N ALA A 72 2.49 -15.25 -9.06
CA ALA A 72 2.87 -14.10 -9.88
C ALA A 72 4.09 -13.34 -9.33
N TYR A 73 4.48 -13.59 -8.07
CA TYR A 73 5.53 -12.85 -7.37
C TYR A 73 6.48 -13.79 -6.63
N THR A 74 7.74 -13.37 -6.54
CA THR A 74 8.77 -14.01 -5.73
C THR A 74 8.52 -13.82 -4.23
N ARG A 75 8.98 -14.77 -3.43
CA ARG A 75 8.86 -14.71 -1.96
C ARG A 75 10.10 -14.06 -1.36
N ILE A 76 9.92 -12.97 -0.62
CA ILE A 76 10.99 -12.28 0.11
C ILE A 76 10.58 -12.00 1.55
N GLY A 77 11.55 -11.86 2.44
CA GLY A 77 11.31 -11.48 3.84
C GLY A 77 10.90 -10.02 3.96
N VAL A 78 10.14 -9.69 5.02
CA VAL A 78 9.59 -8.34 5.24
C VAL A 78 10.70 -7.31 5.45
N GLN A 79 11.78 -7.68 6.15
CA GLN A 79 12.92 -6.78 6.37
C GLN A 79 13.67 -6.48 5.07
N GLU A 80 13.86 -7.51 4.24
CA GLU A 80 14.48 -7.40 2.92
C GLU A 80 13.62 -6.54 1.99
N PHE A 81 12.30 -6.74 2.01
CA PHE A 81 11.34 -5.90 1.29
C PHE A 81 11.54 -4.42 1.64
N PHE A 82 11.55 -4.06 2.93
CA PHE A 82 11.69 -2.66 3.33
C PHE A 82 13.06 -2.09 2.99
N LYS A 83 14.15 -2.84 3.21
CA LYS A 83 15.51 -2.41 2.84
C LYS A 83 15.59 -2.08 1.35
N ALA A 84 15.09 -2.97 0.49
CA ALA A 84 15.09 -2.77 -0.94
C ALA A 84 14.12 -1.66 -1.39
N PHE A 85 12.91 -1.61 -0.82
CA PHE A 85 11.90 -0.59 -1.11
C PHE A 85 12.43 0.83 -0.88
N PHE A 86 13.15 1.06 0.23
CA PHE A 86 13.71 2.39 0.54
C PHE A 86 15.04 2.68 -0.16
N ALA A 87 15.80 1.67 -0.58
CA ALA A 87 17.06 1.85 -1.29
C ALA A 87 16.89 2.11 -2.81
N ARG A 88 15.72 1.79 -3.38
CA ARG A 88 15.48 1.88 -4.82
C ARG A 88 15.38 3.33 -5.31
N LYS A 89 15.75 3.55 -6.58
CA LYS A 89 15.57 4.84 -7.26
C LYS A 89 14.10 5.03 -7.67
N LEU A 90 13.59 6.25 -7.57
CA LEU A 90 12.24 6.62 -8.03
C LEU A 90 12.20 6.71 -9.57
N GLN A 91 12.04 5.55 -10.24
CA GLN A 91 12.02 5.44 -11.70
C GLN A 91 10.61 5.25 -12.28
N GLY A 92 9.56 5.55 -11.50
CA GLY A 92 8.17 5.44 -11.95
C GLY A 92 7.57 4.03 -12.00
N LYS A 93 8.34 2.98 -11.67
CA LYS A 93 7.84 1.59 -11.55
C LYS A 93 7.41 1.27 -10.13
N SER A 94 6.41 0.39 -9.97
CA SER A 94 6.04 -0.14 -8.65
C SER A 94 7.13 -1.07 -8.15
N TYR A 95 7.36 -1.15 -6.84
CA TYR A 95 8.32 -2.13 -6.31
C TYR A 95 7.84 -3.58 -6.54
N LEU A 96 6.52 -3.75 -6.67
CA LEU A 96 5.93 -5.05 -7.02
C LEU A 96 6.37 -5.53 -8.41
N ASP A 97 6.66 -4.62 -9.35
CA ASP A 97 7.12 -5.00 -10.68
C ASP A 97 8.50 -5.68 -10.62
N ASP A 98 9.35 -5.27 -9.68
CA ASP A 98 10.67 -5.87 -9.45
C ASP A 98 10.57 -7.28 -8.82
N LEU A 99 9.42 -7.62 -8.24
CA LEU A 99 9.17 -8.90 -7.58
C LEU A 99 8.41 -9.91 -8.45
N ARG A 100 7.92 -9.50 -9.64
CA ARG A 100 7.18 -10.40 -10.55
C ARG A 100 8.07 -11.53 -11.07
N ILE A 101 7.46 -12.71 -11.27
CA ILE A 101 8.07 -13.89 -11.90
C ILE A 101 7.89 -13.82 -13.41
#